data_AF-A0A821KZV9-F1
#
_entry.id   AF-A0A821KZV9-F1
#
_cell.length_a   1.000
_cell.length_b   1.000
_cell.length_c   1.000
_cell.angle_alpha   90.00
_cell.angle_beta   90.00
_cell.angle_gamma   90.00
#
_symmetry.space_group_name_H-M   'P 1'
#
loop_
_entity.id
_entity.type
_entity.pdbx_description
1 polymer ?
#
loop_
_entity_poly.entity_id
_entity_poly.type
_entity_poly.pdbx_seq_one_letter_code
_entity_poly.pdbx_strand_id
1 'polypeptide(L)'
;MAIRDGVIEASINHEQGYVQSREIVDVYTTREPMNAFHQRIQFCLKVHNEAVKAMRYPPKKYHEELETAQERREREQEELEYAKEMSDDEDDF
;
A
#
# COMPACT_ATOMS: atom_id res chain seq x y z
N MET A 1 38.19 -10.22 11.31
CA MET A 1 37.16 -9.46 10.57
C MET A 1 35.93 -9.29 11.44
N ALA A 2 35.28 -10.36 11.91
CA ALA A 2 34.08 -10.28 12.76
C ALA A 2 34.10 -9.28 13.93
N ILE A 3 35.19 -9.16 14.70
CA ILE A 3 35.30 -8.15 15.79
C ILE A 3 35.47 -6.73 15.24
N ARG A 4 36.24 -6.57 14.17
CA ARG A 4 36.50 -5.27 13.52
C ARG A 4 35.25 -4.72 12.82
N ASP A 5 34.43 -5.63 12.29
CA ASP A 5 33.19 -5.31 11.59
C ASP A 5 32.02 -5.10 12.56
N GLY A 6 32.26 -5.22 13.88
CA GLY A 6 31.25 -5.02 14.92
C GLY A 6 30.21 -6.12 15.02
N VAL A 7 30.39 -7.24 14.30
CA VAL A 7 29.49 -8.40 14.33
C VAL A 7 29.60 -9.15 15.66
N ILE A 8 30.80 -9.14 16.26
CA ILE A 8 31.06 -9.74 17.57
C ILE A 8 31.72 -8.68 18.46
N GLU A 9 31.06 -8.31 19.55
CA GLU A 9 31.68 -7.48 20.58
C GLU A 9 32.57 -8.34 21.50
N ALA A 10 33.85 -8.47 21.13
CA ALA A 10 34.84 -9.20 21.90
C ALA A 10 36.23 -8.56 21.75
N SER A 11 37.12 -8.83 22.70
CA SER A 11 38.54 -8.47 22.64
C SER A 11 39.42 -9.72 22.62
N ILE A 12 40.47 -9.69 21.80
CA ILE A 12 41.46 -10.78 21.71
C ILE A 12 42.62 -10.45 22.65
N ASN A 13 42.91 -11.34 23.60
CA ASN A 13 44.11 -11.27 24.43
C ASN A 13 45.20 -12.14 23.81
N HIS A 14 46.14 -11.52 23.12
CA HIS A 14 47.22 -12.21 22.42
C HIS A 14 48.29 -12.79 23.37
N GLU A 15 48.44 -12.26 24.58
CA GLU A 15 49.41 -12.75 25.56
C GLU A 15 48.93 -14.04 26.23
N GLN A 16 47.62 -14.13 26.52
CA GLN A 16 47.02 -15.29 27.20
C GLN A 16 46.32 -16.27 26.24
N GLY A 17 46.25 -15.95 24.94
CA GLY A 17 45.80 -16.86 23.88
C GLY A 17 44.30 -17.10 23.81
N TYR A 18 43.46 -16.22 24.35
CA TYR A 18 42.00 -16.36 24.34
C TYR A 18 41.27 -15.14 23.80
N VAL A 19 39.98 -15.34 23.50
CA VAL A 19 39.03 -14.30 23.12
C VAL A 19 38.02 -14.12 24.25
N GLN A 20 37.81 -12.88 24.67
CA GLN A 20 36.87 -12.53 25.74
C GLN A 20 35.70 -11.73 25.15
N SER A 21 34.47 -12.19 25.36
CA SER A 21 33.25 -11.44 24.99
C SER A 21 33.07 -10.25 25.92
N ARG A 22 32.60 -9.11 25.38
CA ARG A 22 32.15 -7.98 26.20
C ARG A 22 30.88 -8.33 26.96
N GLU A 23 30.68 -7.62 28.07
CA GLU A 23 29.51 -7.78 28.93
C GLU A 23 28.22 -7.39 28.19
N ILE A 24 27.13 -8.09 28.46
CA ILE A 24 25.83 -7.81 27.82
C ILE A 24 25.31 -6.48 28.38
N VAL A 25 25.42 -5.42 27.59
CA VAL A 25 24.91 -4.09 27.95
C VAL A 25 23.40 -4.07 27.79
N ASP A 26 22.69 -3.45 28.74
CA ASP A 26 21.24 -3.24 28.63
C ASP A 26 20.93 -2.35 27.41
N VAL A 27 20.30 -2.94 26.40
CA VAL A 27 19.91 -2.28 25.13
C VAL A 27 19.07 -1.02 25.35
N TYR A 28 18.28 -0.95 26.42
CA TYR A 28 17.44 0.23 26.72
C TYR A 28 18.24 1.45 27.18
N THR A 29 19.50 1.27 27.56
CA THR A 29 20.42 2.38 27.83
C THR A 29 20.93 3.07 26.56
N THR A 30 20.74 2.42 25.40
CA THR A 30 21.18 2.91 24.10
C THR A 30 20.03 3.55 23.32
N ARG A 31 20.36 4.14 22.16
CA ARG A 31 19.36 4.69 21.22
C ARG A 31 18.76 3.65 20.29
N GLU A 32 19.21 2.40 20.35
CA GLU A 32 18.82 1.34 19.43
C GLU A 32 17.29 1.08 19.45
N PRO A 33 16.61 1.01 20.61
CA PRO A 33 15.16 0.85 20.63
C PRO A 33 14.42 2.03 19.98
N MET A 34 14.86 3.27 20.25
CA MET A 34 14.26 4.48 19.67
C MET A 34 14.39 4.49 18.15
N ASN A 35 15.57 4.15 17.62
CA ASN A 35 15.81 4.07 16.19
C ASN A 35 14.96 2.96 15.52
N ALA A 36 14.84 1.80 16.17
CA ALA A 36 14.00 0.71 15.68
C ALA A 36 12.52 1.11 15.60
N PHE A 37 12.00 1.79 16.63
CA PHE A 37 10.63 2.32 16.60
C PHE A 37 10.45 3.41 15.56
N HIS A 38 11.41 4.33 15.43
CA HIS A 38 11.37 5.38 14.42
C HIS A 38 11.24 4.82 13.00
N GLN A 39 12.06 3.80 12.66
CA GLN A 39 12.01 3.12 11.37
C GLN A 39 10.64 2.44 11.14
N ARG A 40 10.11 1.76 12.16
CA ARG A 40 8.79 1.10 12.08
C ARG A 40 7.66 2.10 11.88
N ILE A 41 7.65 3.19 12.64
CA ILE A 41 6.63 4.25 12.54
C ILE A 41 6.66 4.88 11.15
N GLN A 42 7.85 5.24 10.65
CA GLN A 42 7.99 5.79 9.29
C GLN A 42 7.43 4.84 8.23
N PHE A 43 7.75 3.55 8.33
CA PHE A 43 7.24 2.54 7.40
C PHE A 43 5.71 2.45 7.46
N CYS A 44 5.12 2.32 8.65
CA CYS A 44 3.67 2.22 8.80
C CYS A 44 2.95 3.46 8.26
N LEU A 45 3.46 4.66 8.55
CA LEU A 45 2.88 5.91 8.04
C LEU A 45 3.00 6.01 6.52
N LYS A 46 4.12 5.56 5.93
CA LYS A 46 4.29 5.52 4.48
C LYS A 46 3.24 4.62 3.82
N VAL A 47 3.08 3.39 4.31
CA VAL A 47 2.09 2.42 3.79
C VAL A 47 0.67 2.97 3.92
N HIS A 48 0.34 3.58 5.07
CA HIS A 48 -0.96 4.21 5.27
C HIS A 48 -1.22 5.31 4.22
N ASN A 49 -0.26 6.21 4.01
CA ASN A 49 -0.39 7.28 3.02
C ASN A 49 -0.52 6.74 1.59
N GLU A 50 0.21 5.68 1.24
CA GLU A 50 0.11 5.01 -0.06
C GLU A 50 -1.27 4.36 -0.24
N ALA A 51 -1.79 3.67 0.77
CA ALA A 51 -3.13 3.07 0.74
C ALA A 51 -4.23 4.13 0.58
N VAL A 52 -4.15 5.24 1.33
CA VAL A 52 -5.10 6.36 1.20
C VAL A 52 -5.04 6.98 -0.20
N LYS A 53 -3.84 7.15 -0.77
CA LYS A 53 -3.68 7.63 -2.15
C LYS A 53 -4.30 6.66 -3.16
N ALA A 54 -4.10 5.36 -2.99
CA ALA A 54 -4.68 4.34 -3.86
C ALA A 54 -6.21 4.30 -3.79
N MET A 55 -6.80 4.51 -2.60
CA MET A 55 -8.26 4.59 -2.45
C MET A 55 -8.86 5.89 -3.02
N ARG A 56 -8.11 7.00 -2.98
CA ARG A 56 -8.59 8.32 -3.43
C ARG A 56 -8.49 8.54 -4.93
N TYR A 57 -7.64 7.80 -5.63
CA TYR A 57 -7.68 7.75 -7.09
C TYR A 57 -8.64 6.62 -7.49
N PRO A 58 -9.94 6.87 -7.72
CA PRO A 58 -10.68 5.94 -8.55
C PRO A 58 -9.91 5.88 -9.88
N PRO A 59 -9.63 4.70 -10.43
CA PRO A 59 -9.12 4.66 -11.79
C PRO A 59 -10.16 5.41 -12.61
N LYS A 60 -9.79 6.52 -13.27
CA LYS A 60 -10.71 7.31 -14.11
C LYS A 60 -11.57 6.42 -15.03
N LYS A 61 -11.01 5.27 -15.41
CA LYS A 61 -11.69 4.15 -16.08
C LYS A 61 -13.02 3.71 -15.45
N TYR A 62 -13.14 3.62 -14.13
CA TYR A 62 -14.39 3.16 -13.51
C TYR A 62 -15.50 4.19 -13.65
N HIS A 63 -15.18 5.48 -13.59
CA HIS A 63 -16.16 6.54 -13.83
C HIS A 63 -16.54 6.62 -15.31
N GLU A 64 -15.55 6.54 -16.21
CA GLU A 64 -15.76 6.48 -17.67
C GLU A 64 -16.59 5.26 -18.08
N GLU A 65 -16.32 4.06 -17.53
CA GLU A 65 -17.08 2.83 -17.79
C GLU A 65 -18.52 2.93 -17.30
N LEU A 66 -18.76 3.55 -16.15
CA LEU A 66 -20.12 3.77 -15.61
C LEU A 66 -20.92 4.75 -16.48
N GLU A 67 -20.33 5.88 -16.87
CA GLU A 67 -20.99 6.83 -17.77
C GLU A 67 -21.31 6.18 -19.11
N THR A 68 -20.35 5.45 -19.71
CA THR A 68 -20.55 4.74 -20.98
C THR A 68 -21.65 3.67 -20.88
N ALA A 69 -21.78 2.99 -19.74
CA ALA A 69 -22.81 1.98 -19.50
C ALA A 69 -24.20 2.55 -19.18
N GLN A 70 -24.27 3.78 -18.67
CA GLN A 70 -25.54 4.51 -18.52
C GLN A 70 -26.03 5.03 -19.87
N GLU A 71 -25.14 5.68 -20.63
CA GLU A 71 -25.46 6.27 -21.94
C GLU A 71 -25.93 5.20 -22.97
N ARG A 72 -25.37 3.98 -22.91
CA ARG A 72 -25.88 2.85 -23.71
C ARG A 72 -27.29 2.42 -23.34
N ARG A 73 -27.62 2.39 -22.04
CA ARG A 73 -28.95 1.99 -21.56
C ARG A 73 -30.01 3.02 -21.89
N GLU A 74 -29.68 4.31 -21.78
CA GLU A 74 -30.60 5.39 -22.15
C GLU A 74 -30.94 5.33 -23.65
N ARG A 75 -29.93 5.12 -24.51
CA ARG A 75 -30.18 4.97 -25.95
C ARG A 75 -31.07 3.76 -26.28
N GLU A 76 -30.83 2.61 -25.65
CA GLU A 76 -31.68 1.44 -25.83
C GLU A 76 -33.11 1.67 -25.35
N GLN A 77 -33.30 2.44 -24.27
CA GLN A 77 -34.63 2.83 -23.79
C GLN A 77 -35.33 3.79 -24.76
N GLU A 78 -34.64 4.81 -25.26
CA GLU A 78 -35.18 5.74 -26.26
C GLU A 78 -35.59 5.02 -27.55
N GLU A 79 -34.77 4.08 -28.03
CA GLU A 79 -35.09 3.26 -29.21
C GLU A 79 -36.32 2.37 -28.97
N LEU A 80 -36.47 1.80 -27.77
CA LEU A 80 -37.63 0.99 -27.38
C LEU A 80 -38.90 1.84 -27.23
N GLU A 81 -38.79 3.04 -26.65
CA GLU A 81 -39.91 3.97 -26.51
C GLU A 81 -40.38 4.47 -27.88
N TYR A 82 -39.45 4.83 -28.76
CA TYR A 82 -39.77 5.25 -30.13
C TYR A 82 -40.42 4.12 -30.95
N ALA A 83 -39.90 2.89 -30.84
CA ALA A 83 -40.49 1.74 -31.51
C ALA A 83 -41.89 1.40 -30.97
N LYS A 84 -42.12 1.61 -29.66
CA LYS A 84 -43.42 1.41 -29.03
C LYS A 84 -44.44 2.48 -29.45
N GLU A 85 -44.03 3.74 -29.53
CA GLU A 85 -44.87 4.84 -30.01
C GLU A 85 -45.27 4.61 -31.47
N MET A 86 -44.33 4.18 -32.32
CA MET A 86 -44.64 3.77 -33.70
C MET A 86 -45.57 2.56 -33.80
N SER A 87 -45.51 1.59 -32.89
CA SER A 87 -46.43 0.44 -32.91
C SER A 87 -47.82 0.78 -32.38
N ASP A 88 -47.93 1.68 -31.38
CA ASP A 88 -49.22 2.12 -30.87
C ASP A 88 -49.97 3.00 -31.90
N ASP A 89 -49.26 3.73 -32.78
CA ASP A 89 -49.84 4.49 -33.90
C ASP A 89 -50.31 3.63 -35.10
N GLU A 90 -49.79 2.39 -35.25
CA GLU A 90 -50.23 1.46 -36.31
C GLU A 90 -51.48 0.63 -35.95
N ASP A 91 -51.85 0.56 -34.67
CA ASP A 91 -53.02 -0.22 -34.18
C ASP A 91 -54.36 0.57 -34.21
N ASP A 92 -54.35 1.85 -34.63
CA ASP A 92 -55.54 2.74 -34.66
C ASP A 92 -56.04 3.11 -36.09
N PHE A 93 -55.73 2.28 -37.11
CA PHE A 93 -56.28 2.37 -38.48
C PHE A 93 -57.09 1.14 -38.92
#